data_AF-C2CJ44-F1
#
_entry.id   AF-C2CJ44-F1
#
_cell.length_a   1.000
_cell.length_b   1.000
_cell.length_c   1.000
_cell.angle_alpha   90.00
_cell.angle_beta   90.00
_cell.angle_gamma   90.00
#
_symmetry.space_group_name_H-M   'P 1'
#
loop_
_entity.id
_entity.type
_entity.pdbx_description
1 polymer ?
#
loop_
_entity_poly.entity_id
_entity_poly.type
_entity_poly.pdbx_seq_one_letter_code
_entity_poly.pdbx_strand_id
1 'polypeptide(L)'
;LNMSNNYFITNLLNIKDENLNFSDGIHHKVIKGVTYTILTAKLEYSDQVCPHCGSNHNLIKYGFKQSNVRCSRAGDYPVIIDLK
;
A
#
# COMPACT_ATOMS: atom_id res chain seq x y z
N LEU A 1 -3.69 -5.40 23.63
CA LEU A 1 -2.70 -5.39 22.53
C LEU A 1 -3.47 -5.50 21.22
N ASN A 2 -3.84 -4.37 20.62
CA ASN A 2 -4.55 -4.39 19.33
C ASN A 2 -3.50 -4.24 18.23
N MET A 3 -3.07 -5.36 17.66
CA MET A 3 -2.16 -5.36 16.53
C MET A 3 -2.94 -4.81 15.33
N SER A 4 -2.43 -3.77 14.67
CA SER A 4 -3.12 -3.21 13.51
C SER A 4 -3.08 -4.22 12.35
N ASN A 5 -4.15 -4.30 11.57
CA ASN A 5 -4.18 -5.13 10.34
C ASN A 5 -3.01 -4.78 9.41
N ASN A 6 -2.60 -3.51 9.40
CA ASN A 6 -1.45 -3.03 8.66
C ASN A 6 -0.13 -3.68 9.11
N TYR A 7 0.14 -3.73 10.43
CA TYR A 7 1.34 -4.40 10.96
C TYR A 7 1.38 -5.88 10.59
N PHE A 8 0.23 -6.56 10.63
CA PHE A 8 0.16 -7.97 10.23
C PHE A 8 0.48 -8.16 8.74
N ILE A 9 -0.13 -7.36 7.86
CA ILE A 9 0.05 -7.46 6.40
C ILE A 9 1.48 -7.11 5.98
N THR A 10 2.04 -6.02 6.50
CA THR A 10 3.42 -5.60 6.20
C THR A 10 4.43 -6.66 6.65
N ASN A 11 4.27 -7.23 7.85
CA ASN A 11 5.15 -8.28 8.35
C ASN A 11 4.99 -9.59 7.56
N LEU A 12 3.76 -9.99 7.22
CA LEU A 12 3.49 -11.19 6.41
C LEU A 12 4.11 -11.10 5.01
N LEU A 13 4.06 -9.92 4.38
CA LEU A 13 4.62 -9.67 3.05
C LEU A 13 6.07 -9.21 3.09
N ASN A 14 6.67 -9.10 4.29
CA ASN A 14 8.03 -8.60 4.51
C ASN A 14 8.28 -7.21 3.88
N ILE A 15 7.27 -6.33 3.96
CA ILE A 15 7.34 -4.94 3.50
C ILE A 15 7.81 -4.08 4.67
N LYS A 16 8.86 -3.29 4.43
CA LYS A 16 9.51 -2.46 5.46
C LYS A 16 9.11 -0.98 5.41
N ASP A 17 8.22 -0.59 4.50
CA ASP A 17 7.79 0.80 4.39
C ASP A 17 6.72 1.12 5.44
N GLU A 18 7.09 1.97 6.40
CA GLU A 18 6.23 2.41 7.50
C GLU A 18 5.14 3.39 7.06
N ASN A 19 5.28 4.01 5.89
CA ASN A 19 4.30 4.95 5.36
C ASN A 19 3.17 4.24 4.61
N LEU A 20 3.26 2.93 4.41
CA LEU A 20 2.27 2.16 3.67
C LEU A 20 1.08 1.81 4.58
N ASN A 21 -0.11 2.29 4.25
CA ASN A 21 -1.35 2.01 4.95
C ASN A 21 -2.33 1.19 4.10
N PHE A 22 -2.71 0.01 4.59
CA PHE A 22 -3.75 -0.83 3.99
C PHE A 22 -5.11 -0.51 4.62
N SER A 23 -6.03 0.06 3.85
CA SER A 23 -7.34 0.52 4.36
C SER A 23 -8.54 0.08 3.51
N ASP A 24 -8.31 -0.33 2.26
CA ASP A 24 -9.38 -0.56 1.27
C ASP A 24 -9.75 -2.05 1.09
N GLY A 25 -9.30 -2.91 2.01
CA GLY A 25 -9.66 -4.33 2.06
C GLY A 25 -8.96 -5.23 1.03
N ILE A 26 -9.40 -6.51 1.02
CA ILE A 26 -8.85 -7.59 0.18
C ILE A 26 -9.94 -8.02 -0.82
N HIS A 27 -9.60 -8.10 -2.10
CA HIS A 27 -10.52 -8.59 -3.13
C HIS A 27 -9.80 -9.42 -4.20
N HIS A 28 -10.54 -10.18 -5.00
CA HIS A 28 -9.97 -10.98 -6.08
C HIS A 28 -10.25 -10.37 -7.46
N LYS A 29 -9.28 -10.46 -8.36
CA LYS A 29 -9.41 -9.99 -9.74
C LYS A 29 -8.74 -10.95 -10.70
N VAL A 30 -9.42 -11.27 -11.81
CA VAL A 30 -8.85 -12.08 -12.89
C VAL A 30 -8.09 -11.16 -13.84
N ILE A 31 -6.81 -11.43 -14.05
CA ILE A 31 -5.95 -10.70 -14.99
C ILE A 31 -5.32 -11.73 -15.91
N LYS A 32 -5.63 -11.65 -17.21
CA LYS A 32 -5.13 -12.60 -18.24
C LYS A 32 -5.36 -14.08 -17.88
N GLY A 33 -6.53 -14.40 -17.31
CA GLY A 33 -6.91 -15.76 -16.95
C GLY A 33 -6.35 -16.27 -15.61
N VAL A 34 -5.58 -15.46 -14.88
CA VAL A 34 -5.07 -15.80 -13.54
C VAL A 34 -5.82 -14.99 -12.49
N THR A 35 -6.35 -15.65 -11.46
CA THR A 35 -6.95 -14.98 -10.30
C THR A 35 -5.86 -14.44 -9.39
N TYR A 36 -5.89 -13.15 -9.11
CA TYR A 36 -5.01 -12.47 -8.16
C TYR A 36 -5.78 -12.04 -6.92
N THR A 37 -5.11 -12.08 -5.77
CA THR A 37 -5.53 -11.36 -4.56
C THR A 37 -5.00 -9.95 -4.63
N ILE A 38 -5.88 -8.96 -4.60
CA ILE A 38 -5.56 -7.54 -4.62
C ILE A 38 -5.65 -6.99 -3.20
N LEU A 39 -4.57 -6.38 -2.74
CA LEU A 39 -4.47 -5.63 -1.50
C LEU A 39 -4.34 -4.16 -1.83
N THR A 40 -5.31 -3.35 -1.42
CA THR A 40 -5.25 -1.91 -1.71
C THR A 40 -4.53 -1.18 -0.58
N ALA A 41 -3.59 -0.31 -0.93
CA ALA A 41 -2.83 0.47 0.02
C ALA A 41 -2.60 1.91 -0.47
N LYS A 42 -2.32 2.80 0.48
CA LYS A 42 -1.98 4.20 0.26
C LYS A 42 -0.68 4.53 0.99
N LEU A 43 0.17 5.34 0.40
CA LEU A 43 1.33 5.89 1.13
C LEU A 43 0.89 7.19 1.80
N GLU A 44 1.04 7.23 3.11
CA GLU A 44 0.75 8.39 3.94
C GLU A 44 2.06 8.92 4.49
N TYR A 45 2.53 10.01 3.89
CA TYR A 45 3.67 10.75 4.42
C TYR A 45 3.19 11.78 5.43
N SER A 46 3.93 11.97 6.51
CA SER A 46 3.61 13.04 7.45
C SER A 46 3.63 14.38 6.71
N ASP A 47 2.68 15.24 7.08
CA ASP A 47 2.53 16.62 6.62
C ASP A 47 3.76 17.43 7.05
N GLN A 48 4.90 17.22 6.37
CA GLN A 48 6.06 18.06 6.52
C GLN A 48 5.73 19.39 5.87
N VAL A 49 5.23 20.30 6.71
CA VAL A 49 5.06 21.70 6.37
C VAL A 49 6.39 22.23 5.86
N CYS A 50 6.38 22.90 4.70
CA CYS A 50 7.60 23.48 4.16
C CYS A 50 8.21 24.44 5.20
N PRO A 51 9.47 24.22 5.65
CA PRO A 51 10.08 25.05 6.70
C PRO A 51 10.29 26.50 6.25
N HIS A 52 10.18 26.79 4.95
CA HIS A 52 10.41 28.10 4.37
C HIS A 52 9.12 28.90 4.10
N CYS A 53 7.97 28.25 3.87
CA CYS A 53 6.71 28.95 3.56
C CYS A 53 5.53 28.58 4.47
N GLY A 54 5.70 27.66 5.43
CA GLY A 54 4.66 27.32 6.41
C GLY A 54 3.40 26.68 5.80
N SER A 55 3.41 26.35 4.51
CA SER A 55 2.24 25.82 3.82
C SER A 55 2.19 24.31 3.95
N ASN A 56 1.08 23.79 4.48
CA ASN A 56 0.73 22.37 4.44
C ASN A 56 0.00 22.06 3.11
N HIS A 57 0.63 22.40 1.99
CA HIS A 57 0.16 21.84 0.73
C HIS A 57 0.41 20.35 0.85
N ASN A 58 -0.63 19.52 0.74
CA ASN A 58 -0.55 18.07 0.61
C ASN A 58 0.54 17.74 -0.41
N LEU A 59 1.76 17.60 0.09
CA LEU A 59 2.96 17.53 -0.71
C LEU A 59 2.94 16.09 -1.20
N ILE A 60 2.42 15.89 -2.42
CA ILE A 60 2.67 14.67 -3.16
C ILE A 60 4.16 14.68 -3.50
N LYS A 61 4.99 14.35 -2.50
CA LYS A 61 6.42 14.18 -2.66
C LYS A 61 6.56 12.96 -3.57
N TYR A 62 7.03 13.18 -4.79
CA TYR A 62 7.28 12.15 -5.81
C TYR A 62 6.07 11.55 -6.54
N GLY A 63 5.02 12.33 -6.83
CA GLY A 63 3.99 12.01 -7.84
C GLY A 63 3.45 10.57 -7.79
N PHE A 64 2.30 10.36 -7.14
CA PHE A 64 1.69 9.03 -7.09
C PHE A 64 1.39 8.49 -8.49
N LYS A 65 1.99 7.36 -8.83
CA LYS A 65 1.65 6.58 -10.03
C LYS A 65 1.07 5.26 -9.55
N GLN A 66 -0.17 4.95 -9.97
CA GLN A 66 -0.73 3.62 -9.78
C GLN A 66 0.27 2.57 -10.24
N SER A 67 0.69 1.74 -9.29
CA SER A 67 1.71 0.72 -9.50
C SER A 67 1.23 -0.58 -8.88
N ASN A 68 1.41 -1.65 -9.63
CA ASN A 68 1.06 -3.00 -9.19
C ASN A 68 2.34 -3.69 -8.75
N VAL A 69 2.54 -3.87 -7.43
CA VAL A 69 3.66 -4.65 -6.91
C VAL A 69 3.22 -6.11 -6.83
N ARG A 70 3.91 -6.99 -7.55
CA ARG A 70 3.67 -8.44 -7.49
C ARG A 70 4.49 -9.05 -6.37
N CYS A 71 3.82 -9.63 -5.39
CA CYS A 71 4.47 -10.43 -4.36
C CYS A 71 4.47 -11.91 -4.78
N SER A 72 5.40 -12.69 -4.22
CA SER A 72 5.35 -14.15 -4.30
C SER A 72 3.99 -14.66 -3.78
N ARG A 73 3.54 -15.82 -4.30
CA ARG A 73 2.24 -16.42 -3.93
C ARG A 73 2.09 -16.47 -2.40
N ALA A 74 1.00 -15.90 -1.90
CA ALA A 74 0.56 -16.07 -0.52
C ALA A 74 -0.79 -16.78 -0.57
N GLY A 75 -0.81 -18.05 -0.13
CA GLY A 75 -1.97 -18.92 -0.34
C GLY A 75 -2.14 -19.36 -1.80
N ASP A 76 -3.38 -19.53 -2.24
CA ASP A 76 -3.73 -20.12 -3.55
C ASP A 76 -3.53 -19.17 -4.74
N TYR A 77 -3.50 -17.86 -4.50
CA TYR A 77 -3.45 -16.84 -5.55
C TYR A 77 -2.21 -15.95 -5.43
N PRO A 78 -1.59 -15.55 -6.57
CA PRO A 78 -0.61 -14.49 -6.56
C PRO A 78 -1.20 -13.18 -5.99
N VAL A 79 -0.37 -12.45 -5.23
CA VAL A 79 -0.80 -11.20 -4.58
C VAL A 79 -0.29 -9.99 -5.37
N ILE A 80 -1.17 -9.01 -5.54
CA ILE A 80 -0.84 -7.68 -6.06
C ILE A 80 -1.18 -6.65 -4.99
N ILE A 81 -0.26 -5.73 -4.74
CA ILE A 81 -0.53 -4.53 -3.97
C ILE A 81 -0.88 -3.42 -4.96
N ASP A 82 -2.09 -2.90 -4.85
CA ASP A 82 -2.61 -1.78 -5.64
C ASP A 82 -2.45 -0.49 -4.84
N LEU A 83 -1.47 0.33 -5.26
CA LEU A 83 -1.17 1.60 -4.63
C LEU A 83 -2.05 2.71 -5.21
N LYS A 84 -2.89 3.33 -4.35
CA LYS A 84 -3.79 4.43 -4.70
C LYS A 84 -3.33 5.78 -4.17
#